data_AF-A0A524KIN3-F1
#
_entry.id   AF-A0A524KIN3-F1
#
_cell.length_a   1.000
_cell.length_b   1.000
_cell.length_c   1.000
_cell.angle_alpha   90.00
_cell.angle_beta   90.00
_cell.angle_gamma   90.00
#
_symmetry.space_group_name_H-M   'P 1'
#
loop_
_entity.id
_entity.type
_entity.pdbx_description
1 polymer ?
#
loop_
_entity_poly.entity_id
_entity_poly.type
_entity_poly.pdbx_seq_one_letter_code
_entity_poly.pdbx_strand_id
1 'polypeptide(L)'
;MIGQTAIIRGLSALAVAGVALAALLGAEGLGAATPDRLRVQSIAIDGQGPATRVELRLTRAATYNLFTLTGPHRVVIDISTAALGRTALPLPMAAGAIRQIRVAHRPGGNLRIVFDVT
;
A
#
# COMPACT_ATOMS: atom_id res chain seq x y z
N MET A 1 4.87 -88.70 -37.09
CA MET A 1 3.62 -88.99 -36.36
C MET A 1 3.44 -87.92 -35.30
N ILE A 2 2.31 -87.19 -35.34
CA ILE A 2 1.68 -86.44 -34.23
C ILE A 2 2.50 -85.20 -33.80
N GLY A 3 2.18 -83.95 -34.14
CA GLY A 3 0.91 -83.24 -33.98
C GLY A 3 0.83 -82.64 -32.56
N GLN A 4 0.91 -81.32 -32.41
CA GLN A 4 -0.02 -80.53 -31.57
C GLN A 4 0.27 -79.02 -31.56
N THR A 5 -0.70 -78.32 -32.13
CA THR A 5 -1.17 -76.95 -31.92
C THR A 5 -1.39 -76.60 -30.43
N ALA A 6 -1.07 -75.38 -30.01
CA ALA A 6 -1.90 -74.52 -29.12
C ALA A 6 -1.08 -73.31 -28.63
N ILE A 7 -1.29 -72.11 -29.18
CA ILE A 7 -2.19 -71.07 -28.63
C ILE A 7 -1.70 -70.54 -27.27
N ILE A 8 -0.99 -69.41 -27.30
CA ILE A 8 -0.75 -68.56 -26.14
C ILE A 8 -1.98 -67.65 -26.00
N ARG A 9 -2.84 -67.93 -25.01
CA ARG A 9 -3.91 -67.05 -24.53
C ARG A 9 -3.77 -66.92 -23.02
N GLY A 10 -3.79 -65.70 -22.51
CA GLY A 10 -3.87 -65.47 -21.06
C GLY A 10 -3.58 -64.04 -20.65
N LEU A 11 -4.60 -63.19 -20.77
CA LEU A 11 -4.70 -61.82 -20.27
C LEU A 11 -4.66 -61.80 -18.72
N SER A 12 -3.95 -60.86 -18.09
CA SER A 12 -4.30 -60.31 -16.76
C SER A 12 -3.51 -59.03 -16.48
N ALA A 13 -4.23 -57.97 -16.15
CA ALA A 13 -3.78 -56.62 -15.86
C ALA A 13 -3.18 -56.46 -14.45
N LEU A 14 -2.63 -55.25 -14.25
CA LEU A 14 -2.57 -54.45 -13.00
C LEU A 14 -1.24 -54.45 -12.21
N ALA A 15 -0.54 -53.30 -12.21
CA ALA A 15 -0.12 -52.60 -10.98
C ALA A 15 0.52 -51.23 -11.30
N VAL A 16 -0.30 -50.19 -11.11
CA VAL A 16 -0.07 -48.81 -10.63
C VAL A 16 1.34 -48.19 -10.65
N ALA A 17 1.37 -46.98 -11.21
CA ALA A 17 2.46 -46.02 -11.35
C ALA A 17 3.13 -45.55 -10.04
N GLY A 18 4.45 -45.34 -10.09
CA GLY A 18 5.24 -44.59 -9.10
C GLY A 18 6.07 -43.53 -9.81
N VAL A 19 5.63 -42.28 -9.72
CA VAL A 19 6.07 -41.12 -10.52
C VAL A 19 7.50 -40.66 -10.21
N ALA A 20 8.33 -40.74 -11.25
CA ALA A 20 9.28 -39.77 -11.79
C ALA A 20 10.01 -38.73 -10.90
N LEU A 21 11.34 -38.79 -11.01
CA LEU A 21 12.39 -37.78 -10.77
C LEU A 21 12.08 -36.42 -11.42
N ALA A 22 12.01 -35.35 -10.62
CA ALA A 22 12.06 -33.95 -11.10
C ALA A 22 12.88 -33.08 -10.12
N ALA A 23 14.12 -32.81 -10.51
CA ALA A 23 14.88 -31.67 -9.99
C ALA A 23 14.45 -30.39 -10.74
N LEU A 24 14.71 -29.23 -10.12
CA LEU A 24 14.99 -27.91 -10.74
C LEU A 24 13.98 -26.77 -10.39
N LEU A 25 14.50 -25.78 -9.64
CA LEU A 25 14.10 -24.37 -9.53
C LEU A 25 12.71 -24.06 -8.95
N GLY A 26 12.68 -23.69 -7.67
CA GLY A 26 11.54 -23.04 -7.02
C GLY A 26 12.00 -21.98 -6.01
N ALA A 27 12.85 -21.04 -6.44
CA ALA A 27 13.06 -19.80 -5.69
C ALA A 27 11.98 -18.79 -6.13
N GLU A 28 10.73 -19.13 -5.86
CA GLU A 28 9.61 -18.21 -6.11
C GLU A 28 9.81 -17.03 -5.17
N GLY A 29 10.06 -15.86 -5.76
CA GLY A 29 10.41 -14.65 -5.05
C GLY A 29 9.41 -14.38 -3.92
N LEU A 30 9.91 -14.39 -2.69
CA LEU A 30 9.24 -13.73 -1.57
C LEU A 30 9.17 -12.24 -1.95
N GLY A 31 8.09 -11.85 -2.62
CA GLY A 31 7.75 -10.46 -2.82
C GLY A 31 7.75 -9.82 -1.44
N ALA A 32 8.73 -8.97 -1.18
CA ALA A 32 8.81 -8.25 0.09
C ALA A 32 7.48 -7.53 0.25
N ALA A 33 6.66 -8.00 1.21
CA ALA A 33 5.44 -7.31 1.58
C ALA A 33 5.87 -5.89 1.95
N THR A 34 5.54 -4.93 1.09
CA THR A 34 5.87 -3.55 1.38
C THR A 34 5.05 -3.22 2.62
N PRO A 35 5.68 -2.88 3.76
CA PRO A 35 4.93 -2.64 4.98
C PRO A 35 3.85 -1.61 4.68
N ASP A 36 2.62 -1.89 5.08
CA ASP A 36 1.49 -0.99 4.84
C ASP A 36 1.76 0.35 5.52
N ARG A 37 2.27 1.29 4.72
CA ARG A 37 2.66 2.61 5.19
C ARG A 37 1.40 3.40 5.50
N LEU A 38 1.40 4.15 6.60
CA LEU A 38 0.30 5.06 6.91
C LEU A 38 0.11 6.05 5.75
N ARG A 39 -1.13 6.19 5.26
CA ARG A 39 -1.44 7.10 4.16
C ARG A 39 -2.46 8.13 4.57
N VAL A 40 -2.20 9.37 4.17
CA VAL A 40 -3.22 10.42 4.12
C VAL A 40 -4.08 10.14 2.88
N GLN A 41 -5.34 9.79 3.09
CA GLN A 41 -6.28 9.41 2.02
C GLN A 41 -7.01 10.61 1.43
N SER A 42 -7.31 11.63 2.25
CA SER A 42 -7.93 12.87 1.80
C SER A 42 -7.57 14.02 2.72
N ILE A 43 -7.60 15.22 2.14
CA ILE A 43 -7.52 16.50 2.86
C ILE A 43 -8.78 17.26 2.47
N ALA A 44 -9.56 17.73 3.45
CA ALA A 44 -10.72 18.58 3.22
C ALA A 44 -10.58 19.88 4.00
N ILE A 45 -11.08 20.97 3.42
CA ILE A 45 -11.13 22.28 4.07
C ILE A 45 -12.58 22.75 4.12
N ASP A 46 -13.05 23.07 5.31
CA ASP A 46 -14.26 23.86 5.51
C ASP A 46 -13.85 25.27 5.95
N GLY A 47 -14.06 26.24 5.07
CA GLY A 47 -13.75 27.66 5.30
C GLY A 47 -14.99 28.53 5.50
N GLN A 48 -16.19 27.96 5.62
CA GLN A 48 -17.45 28.72 5.69
C GLN A 48 -17.92 28.97 7.13
N GLY A 49 -17.43 28.16 8.08
CA GLY A 49 -17.75 28.32 9.50
C GLY A 49 -17.03 29.49 10.19
N PRO A 50 -17.26 29.68 11.49
CA PRO A 50 -16.60 30.74 12.29
C PRO A 50 -15.08 30.54 12.42
N ALA A 51 -14.57 29.36 12.05
CA ALA A 51 -13.16 29.04 11.95
C ALA A 51 -12.93 28.15 10.72
N THR A 52 -11.72 28.20 10.15
CA THR A 52 -11.32 27.27 9.09
C THR A 52 -10.97 25.92 9.70
N ARG A 53 -11.63 24.86 9.23
CA ARG A 53 -11.41 23.49 9.66
C ARG A 53 -10.72 22.70 8.56
N VAL A 54 -9.66 21.98 8.93
CA VAL A 54 -9.00 21.01 8.04
C VAL A 54 -9.23 19.61 8.59
N GLU A 55 -9.69 18.72 7.72
CA GLU A 55 -9.84 17.31 8.04
C GLU A 55 -8.85 16.48 7.23
N LEU A 56 -8.11 15.62 7.93
CA LEU A 56 -7.18 14.66 7.35
C LEU A 56 -7.73 13.25 7.59
N ARG A 57 -8.09 12.54 6.52
CA ARG A 57 -8.50 11.15 6.62
C ARG A 57 -7.29 10.25 6.45
N LEU A 58 -7.02 9.38 7.42
CA LEU A 58 -5.84 8.51 7.44
C LEU A 58 -6.25 7.04 7.34
N THR A 59 -5.37 6.18 6.82
CA THR A 59 -5.63 4.72 6.78
C THR A 59 -5.69 4.08 8.16
N ARG A 60 -5.05 4.69 9.16
CA ARG A 60 -4.99 4.23 10.55
C ARG A 60 -4.60 5.39 11.47
N ALA A 61 -4.68 5.16 12.79
CA ALA A 61 -4.20 6.10 13.79
C ALA A 61 -2.72 6.47 13.56
N ALA A 62 -2.39 7.74 13.81
CA ALA A 62 -1.07 8.30 13.55
C ALA A 62 -0.51 9.02 14.76
N THR A 63 0.80 8.90 14.95
CA THR A 63 1.57 9.83 15.80
C THR A 63 1.93 11.05 14.97
N TYR A 64 1.56 12.24 15.44
CA TYR A 64 1.82 13.49 14.74
C TYR A 64 2.32 14.58 15.69
N ASN A 65 3.01 15.57 15.12
CA ASN A 65 3.37 16.80 15.79
C ASN A 65 2.72 17.98 15.06
N LEU A 66 2.02 18.85 15.79
CA LEU A 66 1.32 20.02 15.26
C LEU A 66 1.92 21.28 15.88
N PHE A 67 2.36 22.21 15.05
CA PHE A 67 2.98 23.45 15.50
C PHE A 67 2.79 24.56 14.47
N THR A 68 3.12 25.79 14.86
CA THR A 68 3.03 26.96 13.99
C THR A 68 4.41 27.54 13.71
N LEU A 69 4.53 28.21 12.56
CA LEU A 69 5.70 29.01 12.21
C LEU A 69 5.27 30.45 11.91
N THR A 70 6.17 31.38 12.15
CA THR A 70 6.01 32.80 11.83
C THR A 70 7.00 33.22 10.74
N GLY A 71 6.65 34.25 9.97
CA GLY A 71 7.47 34.78 8.89
C GLY A 71 7.65 33.84 7.67
N PRO A 72 6.61 33.52 6.87
CA PRO A 72 5.18 33.83 6.99
C PRO A 72 4.42 32.89 7.95
N HIS A 73 3.15 33.23 8.27
CA HIS A 73 2.31 32.40 9.14
C HIS A 73 1.97 31.05 8.51
N ARG A 74 2.25 29.98 9.25
CA ARG A 74 2.00 28.61 8.80
C ARG A 74 1.51 27.74 9.95
N VAL A 75 0.59 26.83 9.63
CA VAL A 75 0.26 25.68 10.47
C VAL A 75 0.91 24.46 9.85
N VAL A 76 1.68 23.70 10.64
CA VAL A 76 2.45 22.56 10.16
C VAL A 76 2.08 21.33 10.95
N ILE A 77 1.77 20.24 10.22
CA ILE A 77 1.61 18.92 10.80
C ILE A 77 2.64 17.96 10.23
N ASP A 78 3.41 17.34 11.11
CA ASP A 78 4.32 16.24 10.80
C ASP A 78 3.69 14.93 11.24
N ILE A 79 3.50 14.00 10.31
CA ILE A 79 2.92 12.68 10.58
C ILE A 79 4.02 11.63 10.47
N SER A 80 4.19 10.83 11.51
CA SER A 80 5.29 9.87 11.60
C SER A 80 5.08 8.68 10.66
N THR A 81 6.13 8.27 9.95
CA THR A 81 6.12 7.08 9.05
C THR A 81 4.97 7.07 8.03
N ALA A 82 4.66 8.24 7.47
CA ALA A 82 3.50 8.45 6.61
C ALA A 82 3.87 8.77 5.15
N ALA A 83 2.91 8.63 4.25
CA ALA A 83 2.99 9.10 2.87
C ALA A 83 1.67 9.73 2.43
N LEU A 84 1.73 10.58 1.41
CA LEU A 84 0.52 11.08 0.76
C LEU A 84 -0.09 9.96 -0.10
N GLY A 85 -1.35 9.62 0.15
CA GLY A 85 -2.09 8.68 -0.69
C GLY A 85 -2.45 9.31 -2.03
N ARG A 86 -2.52 8.48 -3.09
CA ARG A 86 -2.90 8.96 -4.44
C ARG A 86 -4.31 9.58 -4.45
N THR A 87 -5.20 9.10 -3.59
CA THR A 87 -6.57 9.60 -3.43
C THR A 87 -6.65 10.98 -2.78
N ALA A 88 -5.57 11.45 -2.14
CA ALA A 88 -5.51 12.77 -1.54
C ALA A 88 -5.12 13.86 -2.56
N LEU A 89 -4.97 13.49 -3.84
CA LEU A 89 -4.64 14.39 -4.93
C LEU A 89 -5.84 14.57 -5.87
N PRO A 90 -6.04 15.77 -6.44
CA PRO A 90 -5.28 17.00 -6.17
C PRO A 90 -5.53 17.52 -4.74
N LEU A 91 -4.61 18.34 -4.24
CA LEU A 91 -4.80 19.01 -2.95
C LEU A 91 -5.95 20.03 -3.06
N PRO A 92 -6.72 20.26 -1.98
CA PRO A 92 -7.75 21.29 -1.97
C PRO A 92 -7.21 22.67 -2.34
N MET A 93 -8.05 23.45 -3.03
CA MET A 93 -7.79 24.86 -3.28
C MET A 93 -7.90 25.69 -1.99
N ALA A 94 -7.43 26.93 -2.06
CA ALA A 94 -7.53 27.88 -0.96
C ALA A 94 -8.98 28.06 -0.49
N ALA A 95 -9.20 28.01 0.82
CA ALA A 95 -10.51 28.23 1.45
C ALA A 95 -10.31 28.71 2.90
N GLY A 96 -11.18 29.62 3.33
CA GLY A 96 -11.09 30.25 4.66
C GLY A 96 -9.74 30.95 4.84
N ALA A 97 -9.05 30.65 5.94
CA ALA A 97 -7.74 31.20 6.28
C ALA A 97 -6.57 30.55 5.51
N ILE A 98 -6.80 29.44 4.79
CA ILE A 98 -5.73 28.70 4.10
C ILE A 98 -5.53 29.27 2.71
N ARG A 99 -4.28 29.66 2.40
CA ARG A 99 -3.88 30.16 1.08
C ARG A 99 -3.26 29.09 0.21
N GLN A 100 -2.52 28.17 0.82
CA GLN A 100 -1.84 27.12 0.07
C GLN A 100 -1.57 25.91 0.98
N ILE A 101 -1.69 24.72 0.40
CA ILE A 101 -1.24 23.47 1.03
C ILE A 101 0.05 23.04 0.34
N ARG A 102 1.07 22.70 1.13
CA ARG A 102 2.32 22.08 0.65
C ARG A 102 2.52 20.76 1.35
N VAL A 103 3.05 19.78 0.61
CA VAL A 103 3.35 18.46 1.15
C VAL A 103 4.81 18.12 0.85
N ALA A 104 5.54 17.63 1.84
CA ALA A 104 6.93 17.22 1.68
C ALA A 104 7.22 15.95 2.49
N HIS A 105 8.00 15.04 1.92
CA HIS A 105 8.59 13.94 2.69
C HIS A 105 9.81 14.45 3.46
N ARG A 106 9.93 14.05 4.72
CA ARG A 106 11.02 14.42 5.61
C ARG A 106 11.98 13.24 5.82
N PRO A 107 13.24 13.51 6.21
CA PRO A 107 14.12 12.47 6.71
C PRO A 107 13.45 11.69 7.86
N GLY A 108 13.73 10.39 7.94
CA GLY A 108 13.07 9.50 8.91
C GLY A 108 11.67 9.01 8.51
N GLY A 109 11.20 9.33 7.30
CA GLY A 109 9.96 8.79 6.75
C GLY A 109 8.69 9.53 7.18
N ASN A 110 8.84 10.71 7.79
CA ASN A 110 7.70 11.55 8.18
C ASN A 110 7.12 12.29 6.97
N LEU A 111 5.81 12.51 6.99
CA LEU A 111 5.12 13.36 6.02
C LEU A 111 4.85 14.71 6.67
N ARG A 112 5.36 15.77 6.08
CA ARG A 112 5.05 17.15 6.49
C ARG A 112 3.98 17.72 5.58
N ILE A 113 2.90 18.21 6.17
CA ILE A 113 1.88 19.02 5.50
C ILE A 113 1.94 20.42 6.10
N VAL A 114 2.06 21.43 5.23
CA VAL A 114 2.15 22.83 5.60
C VAL A 114 0.93 23.55 5.03
N PHE A 115 0.20 24.23 5.90
CA PHE A 115 -0.86 25.15 5.55
C PHE A 115 -0.31 26.57 5.68
N ASP A 116 -0.08 27.23 4.54
CA ASP A 116 0.21 28.66 4.52
C ASP A 116 -1.11 29.39 4.84
N VAL A 117 -1.11 30.24 5.87
CA VAL A 117 -2.32 30.92 6.38
C VAL A 117 -2.18 32.43 6.34
N THR A 118 -3.31 33.15 6.33
CA THR A 118 -3.38 34.62 6.45
C THR A 118 -3.84 35.10 7.81
#